data_AF-A0A7Y6XCR1-F1
#
_entry.id   AF-A0A7Y6XCR1-F1
#
_cell.length_a   1.000
_cell.length_b   1.000
_cell.length_c   1.000
_cell.angle_alpha   90.00
_cell.angle_beta   90.00
_cell.angle_gamma   90.00
#
_symmetry.space_group_name_H-M   'P 1'
#
loop_
_entity.id
_entity.type
_entity.pdbx_description
1 polymer ?
#
loop_
_entity_poly.entity_id
_entity_poly.type
_entity_poly.pdbx_seq_one_letter_code
_entity_poly.pdbx_strand_id
1 'polypeptide(L)'
;MPELKPIHVVLILAIVAIVALYVLGVGLGARDESASRESPTKSAQELRARFIKPKPVDATELAATCPLQEGVLTLPSGGGCRVDVKASDTRLRTLELVLRPPGVVRVELVSRGKPSVPAKFDPLKESKKLDVMQEGADLQVTCLGAPPQRPICELGLR
;
A
#
# COMPACT_ATOMS: atom_id res chain seq x y z
N MET A 1 39.37 -12.69 65.04
CA MET A 1 38.07 -12.56 64.35
C MET A 1 37.78 -11.08 64.22
N PRO A 2 37.74 -10.50 63.02
CA PRO A 2 37.55 -9.05 62.89
C PRO A 2 36.11 -8.68 63.25
N GLU A 3 35.93 -7.77 64.22
CA GLU A 3 34.62 -7.21 64.55
C GLU A 3 34.12 -6.33 63.39
N LEU A 4 33.10 -6.81 62.67
CA LEU A 4 32.45 -6.00 61.65
C LEU A 4 31.65 -4.88 62.33
N LYS A 5 32.12 -3.64 62.17
CA LYS A 5 31.33 -2.46 62.52
C LYS A 5 30.00 -2.50 61.74
N PRO A 6 28.87 -2.10 62.34
CA PRO A 6 27.54 -2.18 61.72
C PRO A 6 27.47 -1.47 60.35
N ILE A 7 28.28 -0.42 60.16
CA ILE A 7 28.43 0.29 58.89
C ILE A 7 28.98 -0.61 57.77
N HIS A 8 29.88 -1.54 58.09
CA HIS A 8 30.47 -2.45 57.10
C HIS A 8 29.47 -3.54 56.70
N VAL A 9 28.63 -3.98 57.63
CA VAL A 9 27.54 -4.92 57.33
C VAL A 9 26.53 -4.29 56.36
N VAL A 10 26.14 -3.03 56.60
CA VAL A 10 25.23 -2.29 55.70
C VAL A 10 25.84 -2.09 54.31
N LEU A 11 27.14 -1.77 54.24
CA LEU A 11 27.84 -1.59 52.97
C LEU A 11 27.89 -2.90 52.16
N ILE A 12 28.21 -4.02 52.81
CA ILE A 12 28.25 -5.34 52.16
C ILE A 12 26.86 -5.71 51.63
N LEU A 13 25.81 -5.48 52.42
CA LEU A 13 24.42 -5.78 52.03
C LEU A 13 23.99 -4.95 50.81
N ALA A 14 24.37 -3.67 50.76
CA ALA A 14 24.10 -2.80 49.62
C ALA A 14 24.82 -3.26 48.34
N ILE A 15 26.09 -3.66 48.44
CA ILE A 15 26.86 -4.19 47.29
C ILE A 15 26.23 -5.48 46.77
N VAL A 16 25.86 -6.41 47.65
CA VAL A 16 25.21 -7.67 47.27
C VAL A 16 23.87 -7.41 46.58
N ALA A 17 23.08 -6.44 47.06
CA ALA A 17 21.81 -6.07 46.44
C ALA A 17 22.00 -5.49 45.02
N ILE A 18 23.00 -4.63 44.81
CA ILE A 18 23.30 -4.06 43.48
C ILE A 18 23.75 -5.16 42.51
N VAL A 19 24.62 -6.08 42.97
CA VAL A 19 25.07 -7.21 42.14
C VAL A 19 23.91 -8.14 41.80
N ALA A 20 23.01 -8.42 42.73
CA ALA A 20 21.81 -9.24 42.48
C ALA A 20 20.88 -8.58 41.45
N LEU A 21 20.64 -7.28 41.55
CA LEU A 21 19.85 -6.53 40.57
C LEU A 21 20.50 -6.50 39.19
N TYR A 22 21.83 -6.39 39.11
CA TYR A 22 22.57 -6.45 37.86
C TYR A 22 22.44 -7.83 37.20
N VAL A 23 22.62 -8.92 37.95
CA VAL A 23 22.48 -10.29 37.42
C VAL A 23 21.03 -10.58 37.01
N LEU A 24 20.03 -10.08 37.75
CA LEU A 24 18.62 -10.20 37.37
C LEU A 24 18.29 -9.38 36.10
N GLY A 25 18.85 -8.18 35.95
CA GLY A 25 18.69 -7.35 34.76
C GLY A 25 19.35 -7.95 33.52
N VAL A 26 20.53 -8.57 33.66
CA VAL A 26 21.26 -9.18 32.54
C VAL A 26 20.71 -10.58 32.21
N GLY A 27 20.22 -11.33 33.19
CA GLY A 27 19.63 -12.66 33.01
C GLY A 27 18.23 -12.67 32.40
N LEU A 28 17.46 -11.59 32.54
CA LEU A 28 16.14 -11.40 31.92
C LEU A 28 16.17 -10.48 30.67
N GLY A 29 17.32 -9.91 30.31
CA GLY A 29 17.42 -8.80 29.38
C GLY A 29 17.99 -9.08 27.98
N ALA A 30 18.40 -10.31 27.67
CA ALA A 30 18.97 -10.64 26.35
C ALA A 30 18.45 -11.98 25.82
N ARG A 31 17.14 -12.03 25.51
CA ARG A 31 16.67 -12.88 24.40
C ARG A 31 16.55 -11.98 23.17
N ASP A 32 17.64 -11.91 22.41
CA ASP A 32 17.62 -11.53 21.01
C ASP A 32 16.82 -12.60 20.23
N GLU A 33 15.50 -12.60 20.37
CA GLU A 33 14.67 -12.86 19.20
C GLU A 33 14.76 -11.59 18.37
N SER A 34 15.76 -11.57 17.48
CA SER A 34 15.78 -10.67 16.34
C SER A 34 14.56 -10.99 15.49
N ALA A 35 13.42 -10.47 15.94
CA ALA A 35 12.20 -10.36 15.18
C ALA A 35 12.60 -9.83 13.81
N SER A 36 12.26 -10.65 12.82
CA SER A 36 12.32 -10.34 11.40
C SER A 36 12.16 -8.84 11.21
N ARG A 37 13.19 -8.21 10.65
CA ARG A 37 13.27 -6.78 10.37
C ARG A 37 12.08 -6.43 9.47
N GLU A 38 10.95 -6.18 10.10
CA GLU A 38 9.72 -5.85 9.42
C GLU A 38 9.98 -4.47 8.83
N SER A 39 10.19 -4.47 7.52
CA SER A 39 10.46 -3.28 6.73
C SER A 39 9.55 -2.14 7.21
N PRO A 40 10.09 -0.99 7.67
CA PRO A 40 9.30 0.10 8.25
C PRO A 40 8.21 0.63 7.31
N THR A 41 8.30 0.28 6.01
CA THR A 41 7.26 0.47 5.00
C THR A 41 5.97 -0.31 5.25
N LYS A 42 6.02 -1.55 5.75
CA LYS A 42 4.82 -2.38 6.03
C LYS A 42 4.00 -1.81 7.18
N SER A 43 4.67 -1.49 8.29
CA SER A 43 4.03 -0.94 9.49
C SER A 43 3.39 0.42 9.21
N ALA A 44 4.04 1.27 8.40
CA ALA A 44 3.48 2.54 7.95
C ALA A 44 2.26 2.37 7.01
N GLN A 45 2.27 1.35 6.15
CA GLN A 45 1.13 1.00 5.29
C GLN A 45 -0.07 0.52 6.10
N GLU A 46 0.18 -0.32 7.11
CA GLU A 46 -0.86 -0.90 7.95
C GLU A 46 -1.51 0.13 8.89
N LEU A 47 -0.70 1.06 9.41
CA LEU A 47 -1.20 2.22 10.14
C LEU A 47 -2.02 3.15 9.23
N ARG A 48 -1.55 3.46 8.02
CA ARG A 48 -2.34 4.26 7.05
C ARG A 48 -3.66 3.62 6.70
N ALA A 49 -3.69 2.30 6.50
CA ALA A 49 -4.92 1.56 6.20
C ALA A 49 -5.97 1.64 7.33
N ARG A 50 -5.54 1.77 8.59
CA ARG A 50 -6.45 1.95 9.73
C ARG A 50 -6.96 3.39 9.89
N PHE A 51 -6.18 4.41 9.51
CA PHE A 51 -6.51 5.82 9.78
C PHE A 51 -7.03 6.61 8.57
N ILE A 52 -6.77 6.15 7.35
CA ILE A 52 -7.25 6.79 6.12
C ILE A 52 -7.86 5.69 5.27
N LYS A 53 -9.18 5.51 5.35
CA LYS A 53 -9.92 4.72 4.34
C LYS A 53 -10.09 5.63 3.13
N PRO A 54 -9.33 5.44 2.04
CA PRO A 54 -9.50 6.28 0.87
C PRO A 54 -10.92 6.09 0.34
N LYS A 55 -11.57 7.18 -0.05
CA LYS A 55 -12.90 7.10 -0.65
C LYS A 55 -12.75 6.47 -2.05
N PRO A 56 -13.61 5.51 -2.45
CA PRO A 56 -13.59 5.01 -3.82
C PRO A 56 -13.87 6.15 -4.82
N VAL A 57 -13.31 6.05 -6.02
CA VAL A 57 -13.62 6.99 -7.11
C VAL A 57 -15.03 6.71 -7.61
N ASP A 58 -15.85 7.75 -7.74
CA ASP A 58 -17.22 7.60 -8.21
C ASP A 58 -17.25 7.51 -9.75
N ALA A 59 -18.19 6.74 -10.32
CA ALA A 59 -18.33 6.59 -11.77
C ALA A 59 -18.62 7.94 -12.47
N THR A 60 -19.27 8.89 -11.80
CA THR A 60 -19.53 10.25 -12.33
C THR A 60 -18.26 11.12 -12.44
N GLU A 61 -17.21 10.74 -11.72
CA GLU A 61 -15.89 11.39 -11.76
C GLU A 61 -15.01 10.84 -12.90
N LEU A 62 -15.48 9.82 -13.65
CA LEU A 62 -14.78 9.23 -14.78
C LEU A 62 -15.32 9.76 -16.10
N ALA A 63 -14.46 10.33 -16.93
CA ALA A 63 -14.78 10.73 -18.30
C ALA A 63 -13.90 9.94 -19.28
N ALA A 64 -14.48 9.02 -20.03
CA ALA A 64 -13.76 8.20 -21.01
C ALA A 64 -14.05 8.66 -22.45
N THR A 65 -13.04 8.58 -23.32
CA THR A 65 -13.21 8.82 -24.77
C THR A 65 -13.77 7.62 -25.53
N CYS A 66 -14.07 6.54 -24.83
CA CYS A 66 -14.49 5.26 -25.39
C CYS A 66 -15.67 4.67 -24.60
N PRO A 67 -16.28 3.57 -25.05
CA PRO A 67 -17.43 2.98 -24.37
C PRO A 67 -17.11 2.61 -22.92
N LEU A 68 -17.70 3.37 -22.00
CA LEU A 68 -17.70 3.13 -20.56
C LEU A 68 -19.15 3.00 -20.10
N GLN A 69 -19.59 1.79 -19.77
CA GLN A 69 -20.94 1.51 -19.27
C GLN A 69 -20.85 0.88 -17.88
N GLU A 70 -21.56 1.45 -16.91
CA GLU A 70 -21.61 0.94 -15.52
C GLU A 70 -20.20 0.70 -14.90
N GLY A 71 -19.23 1.57 -15.23
CA GLY A 71 -17.85 1.44 -14.77
C GLY A 71 -17.06 0.35 -15.50
N VAL A 72 -17.52 -0.17 -16.64
CA VAL A 72 -16.79 -1.16 -17.45
C VAL A 72 -16.39 -0.54 -18.78
N LEU A 73 -15.09 -0.55 -19.03
CA LEU A 73 -14.47 -0.21 -20.30
C LEU A 73 -14.50 -1.39 -21.25
N THR A 74 -14.95 -1.16 -22.47
CA THR A 74 -14.88 -2.14 -23.56
C THR A 74 -14.01 -1.60 -24.69
N LEU A 75 -12.95 -2.34 -25.01
CA LEU A 75 -11.95 -1.93 -26.01
C LEU A 75 -11.76 -3.04 -27.04
N PRO A 76 -11.73 -2.74 -28.35
CA PRO A 76 -11.36 -3.73 -29.35
C PRO A 76 -9.88 -4.14 -29.19
N SER A 77 -9.52 -5.33 -29.65
CA SER A 77 -8.13 -5.79 -29.66
C SER A 77 -7.23 -4.82 -30.43
N GLY A 78 -6.09 -4.44 -29.84
CA GLY A 78 -5.19 -3.40 -30.35
C GLY A 78 -5.65 -1.96 -30.09
N GLY A 79 -6.86 -1.77 -29.56
CA GLY A 79 -7.43 -0.46 -29.27
C GLY A 79 -6.87 0.18 -28.00
N GLY A 80 -6.80 1.51 -27.98
CA GLY A 80 -6.43 2.31 -26.83
C GLY A 80 -7.55 3.27 -26.43
N CYS A 81 -7.62 3.60 -25.14
CA CYS A 81 -8.54 4.60 -24.61
C CYS A 81 -7.90 5.41 -23.49
N ARG A 82 -8.33 6.67 -23.37
CA ARG A 82 -7.99 7.53 -22.25
C ARG A 82 -9.23 7.77 -21.40
N VAL A 83 -9.03 7.71 -20.10
CA VAL A 83 -10.02 7.99 -19.07
C VAL A 83 -9.47 9.11 -18.19
N ASP A 84 -10.18 10.22 -18.18
CA ASP A 84 -9.98 11.34 -17.27
C ASP A 84 -10.62 10.98 -15.93
N VAL A 85 -9.82 10.96 -14.87
CA VAL A 85 -10.30 10.91 -13.49
C VAL A 85 -10.29 12.33 -12.97
N LYS A 86 -11.49 12.91 -12.81
CA LYS A 86 -11.66 14.32 -12.42
C LYS A 86 -11.06 14.62 -11.05
N ALA A 87 -10.69 15.88 -10.89
CA ALA A 87 -10.38 16.44 -9.57
C ALA A 87 -11.60 16.34 -8.64
N SER A 88 -11.36 16.23 -7.35
CA SER A 88 -12.39 16.08 -6.32
C SER A 88 -11.94 16.78 -5.04
N ASP A 89 -12.85 17.03 -4.10
CA ASP A 89 -12.51 17.64 -2.80
C ASP A 89 -11.82 16.64 -1.83
N THR A 90 -11.75 15.36 -2.21
CA THR A 90 -11.14 14.32 -1.40
C THR A 90 -9.64 14.22 -1.67
N ARG A 91 -8.82 14.37 -0.61
CA ARG A 91 -7.35 14.36 -0.70
C ARG A 91 -6.75 13.08 -1.32
N LEU A 92 -7.31 11.93 -0.99
CA LEU A 92 -6.86 10.62 -1.46
C LEU A 92 -8.08 9.74 -1.72
N ARG A 93 -8.17 9.25 -2.96
CA ARG A 93 -9.16 8.30 -3.41
C ARG A 93 -8.49 7.05 -3.92
N THR A 94 -9.21 5.95 -3.99
CA THR A 94 -8.71 4.71 -4.59
C THR A 94 -9.56 4.36 -5.81
N LEU A 95 -8.88 4.11 -6.93
CA LEU A 95 -9.45 3.55 -8.16
C LEU A 95 -9.04 2.08 -8.25
N GLU A 96 -10.01 1.18 -8.24
CA GLU A 96 -9.84 -0.24 -8.44
C GLU A 96 -10.00 -0.61 -9.92
N LEU A 97 -8.93 -1.15 -10.48
CA LEU A 97 -8.87 -1.75 -11.80
C LEU A 97 -9.22 -3.23 -11.66
N VAL A 98 -10.33 -3.66 -12.26
CA VAL A 98 -10.78 -5.04 -12.24
C VAL A 98 -10.63 -5.66 -13.62
N LEU A 99 -9.60 -6.49 -13.80
CA LEU A 99 -9.40 -7.20 -15.05
C LEU A 99 -10.52 -8.24 -15.23
N ARG A 100 -11.19 -8.24 -16.40
CA ARG A 100 -12.13 -9.30 -16.78
C ARG A 100 -11.47 -10.20 -17.84
N PRO A 101 -11.05 -11.43 -17.46
CA PRO A 101 -10.53 -12.39 -18.41
C PRO A 101 -11.57 -12.65 -19.51
N PRO A 102 -11.14 -13.00 -20.73
CA PRO A 102 -9.79 -13.43 -21.13
C PRO A 102 -8.88 -12.36 -21.75
N GLY A 103 -9.21 -11.07 -21.66
CA GLY A 103 -8.44 -9.99 -22.30
C GLY A 103 -7.10 -9.69 -21.62
N VAL A 104 -6.12 -9.23 -22.41
CA VAL A 104 -4.81 -8.74 -21.96
C VAL A 104 -4.78 -7.23 -22.13
N VAL A 105 -4.62 -6.50 -21.03
CA VAL A 105 -4.73 -5.04 -21.00
C VAL A 105 -3.46 -4.44 -20.42
N ARG A 106 -2.94 -3.39 -21.05
CA ARG A 106 -1.93 -2.49 -20.49
C ARG A 106 -2.62 -1.28 -19.89
N VAL A 107 -2.17 -0.86 -18.72
CA VAL A 107 -2.69 0.32 -18.02
C VAL A 107 -1.54 1.23 -17.60
N GLU A 108 -1.70 2.52 -17.82
CA GLU A 108 -0.76 3.56 -17.40
C GLU A 108 -1.56 4.69 -16.74
N LEU A 109 -1.30 4.97 -15.47
CA LEU A 109 -1.91 6.07 -14.72
C LEU A 109 -0.86 7.15 -14.44
N VAL A 110 -1.19 8.38 -14.82
CA VAL A 110 -0.38 9.57 -14.60
C VAL A 110 -1.17 10.54 -13.72
N SER A 111 -0.68 10.85 -12.52
CA SER A 111 -1.35 11.87 -11.69
C SER A 111 -1.00 13.28 -12.18
N ARG A 112 -1.98 14.19 -12.13
CA ARG A 112 -1.81 15.59 -12.54
C ARG A 112 -1.22 16.50 -11.47
N GLY A 113 -1.20 16.04 -10.23
CA GLY A 113 -0.76 16.83 -9.08
C GLY A 113 0.76 16.78 -8.89
N LYS A 114 1.17 16.46 -7.67
CA LYS A 114 2.60 16.35 -7.33
C LYS A 114 3.31 15.33 -8.23
N PRO A 115 4.61 15.55 -8.54
CA PRO A 115 5.41 14.58 -9.26
C PRO A 115 5.30 13.23 -8.56
N SER A 116 4.64 12.29 -9.22
CA SER A 116 4.42 10.94 -8.73
C SER A 116 4.91 9.98 -9.81
N VAL A 117 5.45 8.86 -9.37
CA VAL A 117 5.89 7.81 -10.29
C VAL A 117 4.64 7.28 -11.01
N PRO A 118 4.56 7.34 -12.35
CA PRO A 118 3.42 6.81 -13.07
C PRO A 118 3.23 5.33 -12.78
N ALA A 119 1.99 4.92 -12.50
CA ALA A 119 1.69 3.51 -12.27
C ALA A 119 1.49 2.82 -13.62
N LYS A 120 2.42 1.95 -14.00
CA LYS A 120 2.42 1.25 -15.28
C LYS A 120 2.29 -0.25 -15.07
N PHE A 121 1.34 -0.86 -15.77
CA PHE A 121 1.06 -2.29 -15.75
C PHE A 121 1.01 -2.80 -17.19
N ASP A 122 2.02 -3.57 -17.59
CA ASP A 122 2.16 -4.10 -18.95
C ASP A 122 2.63 -5.57 -18.90
N PRO A 123 1.73 -6.55 -19.00
CA PRO A 123 0.27 -6.46 -18.93
C PRO A 123 -0.24 -6.36 -17.48
N LEU A 124 -1.46 -5.88 -17.29
CA LEU A 124 -2.21 -5.99 -16.05
C LEU A 124 -2.56 -7.47 -15.82
N LYS A 125 -1.89 -8.11 -14.85
CA LYS A 125 -2.04 -9.54 -14.56
C LYS A 125 -3.20 -9.87 -13.62
N GLU A 126 -3.57 -8.92 -12.77
CA GLU A 126 -4.56 -9.08 -11.71
C GLU A 126 -5.20 -7.73 -11.40
N SER A 127 -6.31 -7.72 -10.66
CA SER A 127 -6.94 -6.49 -10.21
C SER A 127 -5.98 -5.67 -9.34
N LYS A 128 -5.95 -4.35 -9.55
CA LYS A 128 -5.04 -3.44 -8.84
C LYS A 128 -5.81 -2.24 -8.30
N LYS A 129 -5.43 -1.80 -7.10
CA LYS A 129 -5.90 -0.56 -6.50
C LYS A 129 -4.86 0.53 -6.72
N LEU A 130 -5.28 1.64 -7.29
CA LEU A 130 -4.45 2.80 -7.56
C LEU A 130 -4.93 3.98 -6.73
N ASP A 131 -3.99 4.67 -6.10
CA ASP A 131 -4.32 5.88 -5.36
C ASP A 131 -4.38 7.07 -6.32
N VAL A 132 -5.47 7.81 -6.27
CA VAL A 132 -5.71 9.02 -7.04
C VAL A 132 -5.77 10.20 -6.09
N MET A 133 -4.91 11.19 -6.33
CA MET A 133 -4.86 12.41 -5.53
C MET A 133 -6.02 13.35 -5.85
N GLN A 134 -6.12 14.42 -5.06
CA GLN A 134 -7.16 15.45 -5.17
C GLN A 134 -7.26 16.03 -6.58
N GLU A 135 -6.11 16.23 -7.24
CA GLU A 135 -5.97 16.86 -8.54
C GLU A 135 -6.43 15.98 -9.71
N GLY A 136 -6.73 14.70 -9.45
CA GLY A 136 -7.13 13.73 -10.47
C GLY A 136 -5.95 13.04 -11.16
N ALA A 137 -6.27 12.28 -12.21
CA ALA A 137 -5.31 11.49 -12.96
C ALA A 137 -5.78 11.21 -14.39
N ASP A 138 -4.81 10.98 -15.28
CA ASP A 138 -5.02 10.47 -16.61
C ASP A 138 -4.72 8.97 -16.63
N LEU A 139 -5.74 8.17 -16.96
CA LEU A 139 -5.62 6.72 -17.10
C LEU A 139 -5.64 6.35 -18.58
N GLN A 140 -4.55 5.80 -19.08
CA GLN A 140 -4.44 5.25 -20.41
C GLN A 140 -4.56 3.72 -20.36
N VAL A 141 -5.51 3.17 -21.11
CA VAL A 141 -5.80 1.74 -21.18
C VAL A 141 -5.60 1.26 -22.61
N THR A 142 -4.87 0.18 -22.83
CA THR A 142 -4.63 -0.40 -24.15
C THR A 142 -4.94 -1.90 -24.12
N CYS A 143 -5.78 -2.38 -25.02
CA CYS A 143 -6.04 -3.82 -25.18
C CYS A 143 -4.92 -4.43 -26.04
N LEU A 144 -4.01 -5.17 -25.40
CA LEU A 144 -2.89 -5.82 -26.08
C LEU A 144 -3.32 -7.07 -26.85
N GLY A 145 -4.36 -7.76 -26.37
CA GLY A 145 -4.82 -9.00 -26.98
C GLY A 145 -6.12 -9.48 -26.38
N ALA A 146 -6.99 -10.04 -27.22
CA ALA A 146 -8.23 -10.68 -26.83
C ALA A 146 -8.40 -11.96 -27.68
N PRO A 147 -9.12 -12.99 -27.19
CA PRO A 147 -9.30 -14.21 -27.97
C PRO A 147 -10.08 -13.94 -29.26
N PRO A 148 -9.82 -14.71 -30.33
CA PRO A 148 -10.43 -14.48 -31.65
C PRO A 148 -11.96 -14.61 -31.64
N GLN A 149 -12.52 -15.40 -30.72
CA GLN A 149 -13.97 -15.57 -30.56
C GLN A 149 -14.66 -14.31 -29.96
N ARG A 150 -13.90 -13.49 -29.23
CA ARG A 150 -14.38 -12.27 -28.59
C ARG A 150 -13.24 -11.24 -28.59
N PRO A 151 -13.04 -10.49 -29.71
CA PRO A 151 -11.89 -9.62 -29.94
C PRO A 151 -12.00 -8.29 -29.17
N ILE A 152 -12.46 -8.35 -27.91
CA ILE A 152 -12.64 -7.21 -27.03
C ILE A 152 -12.00 -7.50 -25.66
N CYS A 153 -11.36 -6.48 -25.08
CA CYS A 153 -10.96 -6.47 -23.68
C CYS A 153 -12.02 -5.75 -22.85
N GLU A 154 -12.30 -6.29 -21.66
CA GLU A 154 -13.14 -5.64 -20.66
C GLU A 154 -12.31 -5.30 -19.41
N LEU A 155 -12.43 -4.06 -18.93
CA LEU A 155 -11.77 -3.59 -17.71
C LEU A 155 -12.78 -2.84 -16.84
N GLY A 156 -12.99 -3.30 -15.60
CA GLY A 156 -13.77 -2.57 -14.61
C GLY A 156 -12.96 -1.46 -13.96
N LEU A 157 -13.61 -0.32 -13.73
CA LEU A 157 -13.13 0.84 -12.98
C LEU A 157 -14.14 1.12 -11.86
N ARG A 158 -13.70 1.03 -10.60
CA ARG A 158 -14.55 1.19 -9.40
C ARG A 158 -13.83 1.86 -8.24
#